data_AF-A0AAD6Y3L1-F1
#
_entry.id   AF-A0AAD6Y3L1-F1
#
_cell.length_a   1.000
_cell.length_b   1.000
_cell.length_c   1.000
_cell.angle_alpha   90.00
_cell.angle_beta   90.00
_cell.angle_gamma   90.00
#
_symmetry.space_group_name_H-M   'P 1'
#
loop_
_entity.id
_entity.type
_entity.pdbx_description
1 polymer ?
#
loop_
_entity_poly.entity_id
_entity_poly.type
_entity_poly.pdbx_seq_one_letter_code
_entity_poly.pdbx_strand_id
1 'polypeptide(L)'
;MATPVCLNHDFQLAFLLLPFPPAPTTTASNLSNNLVDVGALTALIGSSVAESLVLGNRGAAGVAWAATSSFGTISVVKACFCGASSGWLRETLGIRILAADQAVGLELPWDSSRATKIRQNIGEPLAIFCRIKLRTASPGTGSHGRWSDVYALDHSTSLMLRGIPDSAVGDPLQVYTYAGYDFVRPYSKFQAAAVILSAAKLAEVYVLWRHGSLFLGMTSATPWAFFFIGAIVIHAHDLFLGRHPEPEFGGLDIVAGHLPMVSRQGGPRKIVLGVAENERASLLWRFFWAAGAVVSAISIVLSYILMGNIPRPVVFLWTGFQLLWLGVRILIYHFADPTNPMALRILVPRNWATLSPQLKTRVMDLTFGLSRLQILIHPRGQAQYADDTVSTTSDLPLISDGLGPPNLFPLPDIFTTPYQIEIKAVFGDTSLSSATWITGVHTSPMDLYDSCIVVFSIRQSHAAGCRSVAVPSARVLSSAMKLSFDNEKGMQYFVPKGAPNDGQRLSWWYWIPCQTGLWLQLQVPTQKRTVGTHQADIRTDAQVSAFLSAGNLNIGLKDVDELKGVVNLSRKARESFLELLG
;
A
#
# COMPACT_ATOMS: atom_id res chain seq x y z
N MET A 1 -4.47 -5.79 -24.11
CA MET A 1 -5.79 -6.46 -24.01
C MET A 1 -6.71 -5.56 -23.22
N ALA A 2 -7.73 -4.99 -23.87
CA ALA A 2 -8.69 -4.09 -23.24
C ALA A 2 -9.71 -4.92 -22.46
N THR A 3 -9.73 -4.79 -21.13
CA THR A 3 -10.81 -5.29 -20.29
C THR A 3 -12.03 -4.37 -20.42
N PRO A 4 -13.26 -4.91 -20.44
CA PRO A 4 -14.46 -4.09 -20.50
C PRO A 4 -14.64 -3.36 -19.17
N VAL A 5 -14.82 -2.05 -19.24
CA VAL A 5 -15.21 -1.22 -18.11
C VAL A 5 -16.67 -1.56 -17.78
N CYS A 6 -16.88 -2.35 -16.73
CA CYS A 6 -18.21 -2.46 -16.12
C CYS A 6 -18.58 -1.09 -15.55
N LEU A 7 -19.55 -0.42 -16.19
CA LEU A 7 -20.25 0.72 -15.62
C LEU A 7 -20.99 0.24 -14.38
N ASN A 8 -20.48 0.61 -13.20
CA ASN A 8 -21.11 0.28 -11.93
C ASN A 8 -22.42 1.08 -11.80
N HIS A 9 -23.53 0.35 -11.85
CA HIS A 9 -24.90 0.83 -11.64
C HIS A 9 -25.18 1.01 -10.13
N ASP A 10 -24.38 1.79 -9.41
CA ASP A 10 -24.62 2.12 -8.00
C ASP A 10 -24.44 3.63 -7.78
N PHE A 11 -25.36 4.40 -8.37
CA PHE A 11 -25.52 5.84 -8.12
C PHE A 11 -26.79 6.07 -7.29
N GLN A 12 -26.91 5.40 -6.15
CA GLN A 12 -27.97 5.65 -5.16
C GLN A 12 -27.42 5.50 -3.75
N LEU A 13 -26.78 6.54 -3.21
CA LEU A 13 -26.56 6.84 -1.77
C LEU A 13 -25.58 8.04 -1.74
N ALA A 14 -25.83 9.24 -1.22
CA ALA A 14 -26.81 9.72 -0.26
C ALA A 14 -27.12 11.21 -0.57
N PHE A 15 -28.23 11.47 -1.26
CA PHE A 15 -28.78 12.82 -1.45
C PHE A 15 -30.24 12.95 -0.96
N LEU A 16 -30.70 12.02 -0.12
CA LEU A 16 -32.10 11.92 0.34
C LEU A 16 -32.29 12.14 1.85
N LEU A 17 -31.58 13.10 2.46
CA LEU A 17 -31.82 13.48 3.87
C LEU A 17 -32.02 14.98 4.09
N LEU A 18 -32.63 15.68 3.13
CA LEU A 18 -33.34 16.92 3.41
C LEU A 18 -34.77 16.78 2.89
N PRO A 19 -35.80 16.83 3.74
CA PRO A 19 -37.17 16.95 3.28
C PRO A 19 -37.32 18.33 2.63
N PHE A 20 -37.45 18.36 1.31
CA PHE A 20 -37.82 19.58 0.59
C PHE A 20 -39.26 19.96 0.99
N PRO A 21 -39.53 21.18 1.44
CA PRO A 21 -40.90 21.65 1.57
C PRO A 21 -41.53 21.75 0.17
N PRO A 22 -42.83 21.40 -0.01
CA PRO A 22 -43.50 21.56 -1.29
C PRO A 22 -43.57 23.04 -1.68
N ALA A 23 -43.00 23.38 -2.84
CA ALA A 23 -43.07 24.73 -3.39
C ALA A 23 -44.49 25.02 -3.95
N PRO A 24 -44.98 26.27 -3.85
CA PRO A 24 -46.31 26.65 -4.30
C PRO A 24 -46.44 26.58 -5.83
N THR A 25 -47.59 26.09 -6.28
CA THR A 25 -47.94 25.79 -7.67
C THR A 25 -48.36 27.03 -8.46
N THR A 26 -47.46 27.59 -9.28
CA THR A 26 -47.82 28.44 -10.43
C THR A 26 -46.82 28.26 -11.57
N THR A 27 -47.26 27.72 -12.73
CA THR A 27 -46.78 27.79 -14.13
C THR A 27 -45.26 27.86 -14.48
N ALA A 28 -44.34 27.82 -13.52
CA ALA A 28 -42.89 27.80 -13.68
C ALA A 28 -42.30 26.38 -13.77
N SER A 29 -43.15 25.35 -13.61
CA SER A 29 -42.76 23.93 -13.50
C SER A 29 -42.15 23.33 -14.77
N ASN A 30 -42.50 23.83 -15.97
CA ASN A 30 -42.00 23.24 -17.22
C ASN A 30 -40.56 23.68 -17.54
N LEU A 31 -40.14 24.89 -17.12
CA LEU A 31 -38.79 25.37 -17.37
C LEU A 31 -37.79 24.84 -16.33
N SER A 32 -38.22 24.68 -15.06
CA SER A 32 -37.35 24.11 -14.03
C SER A 32 -37.02 22.64 -14.32
N ASN A 33 -37.98 21.86 -14.84
CA ASN A 33 -37.72 20.49 -15.27
C ASN A 33 -36.70 20.42 -16.42
N ASN A 34 -36.81 21.28 -17.43
CA ASN A 34 -35.85 21.31 -18.55
C ASN A 34 -34.44 21.79 -18.12
N LEU A 35 -34.34 22.73 -17.18
CA LEU A 35 -33.05 23.18 -16.62
C LEU A 35 -32.42 22.12 -15.70
N VAL A 36 -33.24 21.32 -15.00
CA VAL A 36 -32.77 20.16 -14.22
C VAL A 36 -32.20 19.09 -15.17
N ASP A 37 -32.84 18.83 -16.31
CA ASP A 37 -32.33 17.87 -17.30
C ASP A 37 -31.03 18.34 -17.96
N VAL A 38 -30.92 19.64 -18.30
CA VAL A 38 -29.67 20.24 -18.82
C VAL A 38 -28.59 20.26 -17.73
N GLY A 39 -28.96 20.53 -16.47
CA GLY A 39 -28.08 20.44 -15.31
C GLY A 39 -27.56 19.03 -15.06
N ALA A 40 -28.39 18.02 -15.23
CA ALA A 40 -28.01 16.60 -15.13
C ALA A 40 -27.08 16.19 -16.28
N LEU A 41 -27.38 16.61 -17.51
CA LEU A 41 -26.54 16.32 -18.68
C LEU A 41 -25.16 17.01 -18.59
N THR A 42 -25.12 18.26 -18.13
CA THR A 42 -23.87 19.01 -17.92
C THR A 42 -23.12 18.59 -16.65
N ALA A 43 -23.79 17.99 -15.67
CA ALA A 43 -23.14 17.29 -14.57
C ALA A 43 -22.44 16.00 -15.05
N LEU A 44 -22.98 15.32 -16.06
CA LEU A 44 -22.31 14.19 -16.72
C LEU A 44 -21.12 14.66 -17.56
N ILE A 45 -21.32 15.69 -18.39
CA ILE A 45 -20.30 16.21 -19.31
C ILE A 45 -19.29 17.10 -18.56
N GLY A 46 -18.09 16.56 -18.35
CA GLY A 46 -16.99 17.29 -17.71
C GLY A 46 -16.87 17.07 -16.20
N SER A 47 -17.62 16.12 -15.62
CA SER A 47 -17.45 15.64 -14.24
C SER A 47 -16.00 15.19 -13.98
N SER A 48 -15.50 14.24 -14.76
CA SER A 48 -14.13 13.71 -14.64
C SER A 48 -13.05 14.78 -14.84
N VAL A 49 -13.31 15.75 -15.72
CA VAL A 49 -12.46 16.93 -15.93
C VAL A 49 -12.41 17.74 -14.64
N ALA A 50 -13.56 18.14 -14.10
CA ALA A 50 -13.63 18.93 -12.87
C ALA A 50 -12.97 18.21 -11.68
N GLU A 51 -13.18 16.90 -11.54
CA GLU A 51 -12.53 16.06 -10.51
C GLU A 51 -11.01 16.10 -10.65
N SER A 52 -10.48 15.87 -11.85
CA SER A 52 -9.05 15.89 -12.12
C SER A 52 -8.43 17.27 -11.90
N LEU A 53 -9.14 18.33 -12.27
CA LEU A 53 -8.67 19.71 -12.11
C LEU A 53 -8.59 20.12 -10.64
N VAL A 54 -9.63 19.85 -9.84
CA VAL A 54 -9.67 20.24 -8.42
C VAL A 54 -8.64 19.49 -7.56
N LEU A 55 -8.34 18.24 -7.95
CA LEU A 55 -7.31 17.42 -7.30
C LEU A 55 -5.88 17.82 -7.71
N GLY A 56 -5.73 18.84 -8.56
CA GLY A 56 -4.44 19.39 -8.95
C GLY A 56 -3.66 18.54 -9.94
N ASN A 57 -4.28 17.53 -10.59
CA ASN A 57 -3.59 16.69 -11.58
C ASN A 57 -3.04 17.48 -12.78
N ARG A 58 -3.58 18.68 -13.01
CA ARG A 58 -3.16 19.62 -14.06
C ARG A 58 -2.45 20.87 -13.51
N GLY A 59 -1.90 20.77 -12.30
CA GLY A 59 -1.18 21.86 -11.63
C GLY A 59 -2.07 22.99 -11.15
N ALA A 60 -1.43 24.12 -10.84
CA ALA A 60 -2.08 25.34 -10.39
C ALA A 60 -3.15 25.84 -11.38
N ALA A 61 -2.87 25.79 -12.68
CA ALA A 61 -3.85 26.11 -13.72
C ALA A 61 -5.11 25.27 -13.55
N GLY A 62 -4.97 23.96 -13.38
CA GLY A 62 -6.14 23.11 -13.21
C GLY A 62 -6.98 23.49 -12.01
N VAL A 63 -6.34 23.73 -10.86
CA VAL A 63 -7.03 24.12 -9.63
C VAL A 63 -7.82 25.42 -9.83
N ALA A 64 -7.21 26.46 -10.42
CA ALA A 64 -7.87 27.74 -10.68
C ALA A 64 -9.13 27.62 -11.56
N TRP A 65 -9.11 26.68 -12.51
CA TRP A 65 -10.22 26.47 -13.45
C TRP A 65 -11.27 25.47 -12.96
N ALA A 66 -11.00 24.69 -11.92
CA ALA A 66 -11.84 23.59 -11.48
C ALA A 66 -13.30 24.00 -11.18
N ALA A 67 -13.47 25.12 -10.47
CA ALA A 67 -14.76 25.64 -10.01
C ALA A 67 -15.19 26.94 -10.71
N THR A 68 -14.72 27.19 -11.94
CA THR A 68 -15.14 28.35 -12.75
C THR A 68 -16.58 28.21 -13.26
N SER A 69 -17.06 26.98 -13.42
CA SER A 69 -18.45 26.67 -13.79
C SER A 69 -19.17 25.96 -12.64
N SER A 70 -20.43 26.31 -12.42
CA SER A 70 -21.35 25.60 -11.52
C SER A 70 -21.74 24.20 -12.05
N PHE A 71 -21.55 23.94 -13.35
CA PHE A 71 -21.71 22.61 -13.91
C PHE A 71 -20.56 21.69 -13.51
N GLY A 72 -20.88 20.56 -12.91
CA GLY A 72 -19.89 19.63 -12.35
C GLY A 72 -19.39 20.00 -10.95
N THR A 73 -19.96 21.01 -10.26
CA THR A 73 -19.56 21.35 -8.89
C THR A 73 -19.83 20.20 -7.91
N ILE A 74 -20.84 19.34 -8.14
CA ILE A 74 -21.03 18.12 -7.35
C ILE A 74 -19.80 17.19 -7.48
N SER A 75 -19.24 17.06 -8.67
CA SER A 75 -18.02 16.29 -8.91
C SER A 75 -16.80 16.94 -8.25
N VAL A 76 -16.73 18.29 -8.23
CA VAL A 76 -15.72 19.04 -7.45
C VAL A 76 -15.84 18.70 -5.96
N VAL A 77 -17.04 18.75 -5.38
CA VAL A 77 -17.30 18.39 -3.98
C VAL A 77 -16.89 16.95 -3.70
N LYS A 78 -17.31 16.01 -4.55
CA LYS A 78 -16.96 14.58 -4.44
C LYS A 78 -15.45 14.39 -4.47
N ALA A 79 -14.76 14.96 -5.45
CA ALA A 79 -13.31 14.84 -5.60
C ALA A 79 -12.56 15.46 -4.41
N CYS A 80 -12.97 16.64 -3.94
CA CYS A 80 -12.43 17.24 -2.74
C CYS A 80 -12.63 16.35 -1.50
N PHE A 81 -13.82 15.81 -1.30
CA PHE A 81 -14.09 14.89 -0.19
C PHE A 81 -13.24 13.61 -0.29
N CYS A 82 -13.04 13.09 -1.50
CA CYS A 82 -12.13 11.98 -1.76
C CYS A 82 -10.68 12.32 -1.40
N GLY A 83 -10.15 13.43 -1.93
CA GLY A 83 -8.77 13.86 -1.67
C GLY A 83 -8.51 14.12 -0.19
N ALA A 84 -9.50 14.69 0.53
CA ALA A 84 -9.40 14.92 1.97
C ALA A 84 -9.42 13.62 2.79
N SER A 85 -9.99 12.55 2.25
CA SER A 85 -10.18 11.28 2.94
C SER A 85 -8.98 10.34 2.80
N SER A 86 -8.68 9.60 3.87
CA SER A 86 -7.69 8.50 3.80
C SER A 86 -8.15 7.39 2.86
N GLY A 87 -7.21 6.60 2.33
CA GLY A 87 -7.49 5.49 1.41
C GLY A 87 -8.58 4.52 1.90
N TRP A 88 -8.45 4.02 3.13
CA TRP A 88 -9.42 3.10 3.72
C TRP A 88 -10.82 3.75 3.85
N LEU A 89 -10.90 5.05 4.16
CA LEU A 89 -12.17 5.75 4.29
C LEU A 89 -12.86 5.94 2.94
N ARG A 90 -12.09 6.24 1.88
CA ARG A 90 -12.63 6.35 0.52
C ARG A 90 -13.28 5.06 0.04
N GLU A 91 -12.64 3.93 0.30
CA GLU A 91 -13.16 2.61 -0.05
C GLU A 91 -14.40 2.26 0.79
N THR A 92 -14.34 2.50 2.11
CA THR A 92 -15.47 2.20 3.03
C THR A 92 -16.73 3.01 2.67
N LEU A 93 -16.57 4.28 2.27
CA LEU A 93 -17.68 5.15 1.92
C LEU A 93 -18.15 4.98 0.47
N GLY A 94 -17.49 4.14 -0.34
CA GLY A 94 -17.83 3.99 -1.76
C GLY A 94 -17.61 5.26 -2.60
N ILE A 95 -16.81 6.21 -2.10
CA ILE A 95 -16.58 7.50 -2.78
C ILE A 95 -15.38 7.45 -3.71
N ARG A 96 -14.58 6.39 -3.71
CA ARG A 96 -13.35 6.25 -4.50
C ARG A 96 -13.58 6.61 -5.98
N ILE A 97 -12.70 7.46 -6.52
CA ILE A 97 -12.70 7.87 -7.92
C ILE A 97 -11.29 7.79 -8.51
N LEU A 98 -11.20 7.49 -9.80
CA LEU A 98 -9.92 7.36 -10.52
C LEU A 98 -9.07 8.62 -10.44
N ALA A 99 -9.67 9.81 -10.51
CA ALA A 99 -8.95 11.08 -10.44
C ALA A 99 -8.22 11.25 -9.08
N ALA A 100 -8.83 10.77 -7.98
CA ALA A 100 -8.23 10.81 -6.64
C ALA A 100 -7.12 9.76 -6.50
N ASP A 101 -7.31 8.57 -7.07
CA ASP A 101 -6.26 7.56 -7.14
C ASP A 101 -5.04 8.09 -7.92
N GLN A 102 -5.24 8.79 -9.03
CA GLN A 102 -4.17 9.44 -9.78
C GLN A 102 -3.52 10.61 -9.01
N ALA A 103 -4.27 11.31 -8.16
CA ALA A 103 -3.76 12.46 -7.43
C ALA A 103 -2.95 12.09 -6.18
N VAL A 104 -3.43 11.13 -5.39
CA VAL A 104 -2.87 10.77 -4.08
C VAL A 104 -2.61 9.28 -3.88
N GLY A 105 -2.89 8.44 -4.88
CA GLY A 105 -2.81 6.99 -4.76
C GLY A 105 -3.90 6.42 -3.84
N LEU A 106 -3.80 5.13 -3.54
CA LEU A 106 -4.61 4.43 -2.56
C LEU A 106 -3.71 3.56 -1.69
N GLU A 107 -3.35 4.12 -0.54
CA GLU A 107 -2.48 3.46 0.43
C GLU A 107 -3.26 3.05 1.67
N LEU A 108 -2.96 1.84 2.16
CA LEU A 108 -3.48 1.29 3.41
C LEU A 108 -2.33 1.15 4.42
N PRO A 109 -2.31 1.93 5.51
CA PRO A 109 -1.27 1.78 6.54
C PRO A 109 -1.48 0.48 7.32
N TRP A 110 -0.40 -0.25 7.62
CA TRP A 110 -0.48 -1.54 8.35
C TRP A 110 -0.96 -1.37 9.78
N ASP A 111 -0.63 -0.26 10.43
CA ASP A 111 -1.00 0.02 11.83
C ASP A 111 -2.50 0.32 12.03
N SER A 112 -3.28 0.38 10.94
CA SER A 112 -4.71 0.68 11.02
C SER A 112 -5.55 -0.60 11.03
N SER A 113 -6.18 -0.88 12.17
CA SER A 113 -7.16 -1.98 12.30
C SER A 113 -8.34 -1.83 11.33
N ARG A 114 -8.70 -0.59 10.98
CA ARG A 114 -9.74 -0.30 9.97
C ARG A 114 -9.29 -0.68 8.57
N ALA A 115 -8.03 -0.43 8.23
CA ALA A 115 -7.47 -0.84 6.94
C ALA A 115 -7.45 -2.37 6.79
N THR A 116 -7.21 -3.13 7.86
CA THR A 116 -7.21 -4.60 7.83
C THR A 116 -8.52 -5.19 7.33
N LYS A 117 -9.68 -4.61 7.70
CA LYS A 117 -10.98 -5.08 7.21
C LYS A 117 -11.15 -4.86 5.70
N ILE A 118 -10.56 -3.80 5.17
CA ILE A 118 -10.71 -3.41 3.76
C ILE A 118 -9.80 -4.23 2.85
N ARG A 119 -8.60 -4.60 3.34
CA ARG A 119 -7.65 -5.44 2.59
C ARG A 119 -8.29 -6.72 2.05
N GLN A 120 -9.26 -7.28 2.77
CA GLN A 120 -9.96 -8.49 2.37
C GLN A 120 -10.87 -8.30 1.14
N ASN A 121 -11.29 -7.07 0.84
CA ASN A 121 -12.30 -6.77 -0.19
C ASN A 121 -11.73 -6.05 -1.43
N ILE A 122 -10.57 -5.39 -1.31
CA ILE A 122 -10.10 -4.44 -2.32
C ILE A 122 -9.28 -5.07 -3.46
N GLY A 123 -8.90 -6.34 -3.32
CA GLY A 123 -8.10 -7.09 -4.29
C GLY A 123 -6.62 -7.16 -3.93
N GLU A 124 -5.75 -7.20 -4.93
CA GLU A 124 -4.31 -7.38 -4.75
C GLU A 124 -3.56 -6.05 -4.70
N PRO A 125 -2.57 -5.91 -3.80
CA PRO A 125 -1.72 -4.73 -3.76
C PRO A 125 -0.75 -4.71 -4.96
N LEU A 126 -0.56 -3.52 -5.52
CA LEU A 126 0.36 -3.23 -6.63
C LEU A 126 1.80 -2.98 -6.17
N ALA A 127 1.96 -2.47 -4.94
CA ALA A 127 3.24 -2.11 -4.37
C ALA A 127 3.20 -2.10 -2.83
N ILE A 128 4.39 -2.08 -2.22
CA ILE A 128 4.60 -1.77 -0.82
C ILE A 128 5.47 -0.53 -0.74
N PHE A 129 5.04 0.40 0.10
CA PHE A 129 5.75 1.62 0.43
C PHE A 129 6.36 1.50 1.82
N CYS A 130 7.63 1.88 1.95
CA CYS A 130 8.32 2.06 3.23
C CYS A 130 8.75 3.52 3.35
N ARG A 131 8.17 4.25 4.30
CA ARG A 131 8.56 5.63 4.61
C ARG A 131 9.63 5.66 5.67
N ILE A 132 10.81 6.14 5.31
CA ILE A 132 11.93 6.38 6.19
C ILE A 132 11.81 7.81 6.73
N LYS A 133 11.59 7.92 8.04
CA LYS A 133 11.80 9.20 8.72
C LYS A 133 13.30 9.44 8.79
N LEU A 134 13.82 10.30 7.92
CA LEU A 134 15.18 10.83 8.03
C LEU A 134 15.38 11.35 9.46
N ARG A 135 16.08 10.58 10.30
CA ARG A 135 16.37 10.99 11.66
C ARG A 135 17.43 12.08 11.62
N THR A 136 17.19 13.15 12.35
CA THR A 136 18.23 13.94 12.98
C THR A 136 19.00 13.03 13.96
N ALA A 137 20.06 12.39 13.46
CA ALA A 137 21.24 11.87 14.15
C ALA A 137 21.17 11.49 15.66
N SER A 138 20.12 10.81 16.14
CA SER A 138 20.10 10.26 17.50
C SER A 138 20.33 8.73 17.43
N PRO A 139 21.54 8.23 17.74
CA PRO A 139 21.84 6.80 17.70
C PRO A 139 21.16 6.12 18.90
N GLY A 140 20.30 5.11 18.65
CA GLY A 140 19.87 4.21 19.73
C GLY A 140 18.42 3.73 19.74
N THR A 141 17.48 4.35 19.01
CA THR A 141 16.11 3.81 18.89
C THR A 141 15.80 3.46 17.45
N GLY A 142 15.65 2.16 17.15
CA GLY A 142 15.46 1.64 15.80
C GLY A 142 14.46 2.49 15.00
N SER A 143 14.89 2.96 13.83
CA SER A 143 14.02 3.70 12.92
C SER A 143 13.01 2.72 12.34
N HIS A 144 11.85 2.57 12.97
CA HIS A 144 10.76 1.83 12.34
C HIS A 144 10.23 2.66 11.16
N GLY A 145 10.53 2.19 9.95
CA GLY A 145 9.88 2.69 8.74
C GLY A 145 8.37 2.52 8.88
N ARG A 146 7.59 3.46 8.34
CA ARG A 146 6.14 3.29 8.26
C ARG A 146 5.81 2.59 6.96
N TRP A 147 5.27 1.39 7.05
CA TRP A 147 4.88 0.62 5.88
C TRP A 147 3.41 0.76 5.53
N SER A 148 3.14 0.66 4.24
CA SER A 148 1.78 0.63 3.69
C SER A 148 1.72 -0.21 2.42
N ASP A 149 0.63 -0.94 2.25
CA ASP A 149 0.26 -1.59 1.00
C ASP A 149 -0.49 -0.63 0.08
N VAL A 150 -0.21 -0.71 -1.23
CA VAL A 150 -0.67 0.27 -2.23
C VAL A 150 -1.53 -0.44 -3.27
N TYR A 151 -2.77 0.01 -3.44
CA TYR A 151 -3.75 -0.55 -4.39
C TYR A 151 -4.01 0.35 -5.60
N ALA A 152 -3.58 1.60 -5.52
CA ALA A 152 -3.50 2.50 -6.65
C ALA A 152 -2.29 3.40 -6.46
N LEU A 153 -1.47 3.53 -7.49
CA LEU A 153 -0.34 4.44 -7.50
C LEU A 153 -0.82 5.81 -7.95
N ASP A 154 -0.32 6.88 -7.33
CA ASP A 154 -0.48 8.20 -7.92
C ASP A 154 0.21 8.26 -9.29
N HIS A 155 -0.19 9.25 -10.07
CA HIS A 155 0.23 9.35 -11.45
C HIS A 155 1.75 9.52 -11.60
N SER A 156 2.40 10.25 -10.69
CA SER A 156 3.85 10.47 -10.73
C SER A 156 4.59 9.16 -10.45
N THR A 157 4.24 8.45 -9.38
CA THR A 157 4.85 7.15 -9.07
C THR A 157 4.54 6.10 -10.13
N SER A 158 3.33 6.11 -10.71
CA SER A 158 2.95 5.22 -11.79
C SER A 158 3.78 5.43 -13.06
N LEU A 159 3.98 6.69 -13.48
CA LEU A 159 4.83 7.01 -14.64
C LEU A 159 6.28 6.62 -14.39
N MET A 160 6.81 6.93 -13.21
CA MET A 160 8.15 6.53 -12.79
C MET A 160 8.34 5.01 -12.90
N LEU A 161 7.45 4.22 -12.29
CA LEU A 161 7.53 2.75 -12.33
C LEU A 161 7.31 2.15 -13.72
N ARG A 162 6.56 2.81 -14.60
CA ARG A 162 6.41 2.40 -16.01
C ARG A 162 7.68 2.63 -16.83
N GLY A 163 8.49 3.63 -16.47
CA GLY A 163 9.78 3.90 -17.11
C GLY A 163 10.88 2.90 -16.77
N ILE A 164 10.66 2.05 -15.77
CA ILE A 164 11.61 1.04 -15.31
C ILE A 164 11.27 -0.31 -16.00
N PRO A 165 12.26 -1.07 -16.50
CA PRO A 165 12.00 -2.41 -17.00
C PRO A 165 11.61 -3.36 -15.85
N ASP A 166 10.76 -4.33 -16.14
CA ASP A 166 10.42 -5.38 -15.17
C ASP A 166 11.60 -6.37 -15.02
N SER A 167 12.00 -6.71 -13.79
CA SER A 167 12.95 -7.80 -13.55
C SER A 167 12.19 -9.12 -13.41
N ALA A 168 12.38 -10.03 -14.36
CA ALA A 168 11.73 -11.33 -14.37
C ALA A 168 12.35 -12.29 -13.33
N VAL A 169 11.68 -13.42 -13.12
CA VAL A 169 12.24 -14.51 -12.31
C VAL A 169 13.52 -15.02 -12.99
N GLY A 170 14.60 -15.16 -12.23
CA GLY A 170 15.93 -15.53 -12.70
C GLY A 170 16.85 -14.34 -13.00
N ASP A 171 16.30 -13.14 -13.23
CA ASP A 171 17.12 -11.94 -13.46
C ASP A 171 17.84 -11.53 -12.16
N PRO A 172 19.08 -10.99 -12.25
CA PRO A 172 19.80 -10.51 -11.08
C PRO A 172 19.06 -9.36 -10.40
N LEU A 173 19.22 -9.24 -9.09
CA LEU A 173 18.63 -8.16 -8.30
C LEU A 173 19.16 -6.79 -8.75
N GLN A 174 18.28 -6.00 -9.37
CA GLN A 174 18.51 -4.60 -9.73
C GLN A 174 17.72 -3.67 -8.82
N VAL A 175 18.41 -2.64 -8.32
CA VAL A 175 17.81 -1.61 -7.46
C VAL A 175 17.94 -0.26 -8.15
N TYR A 176 16.83 0.44 -8.30
CA TYR A 176 16.80 1.74 -8.98
C TYR A 176 16.91 2.86 -7.96
N THR A 177 17.82 3.79 -8.20
CA THR A 177 17.96 5.04 -7.44
C THR A 177 17.97 6.20 -8.41
N TYR A 178 17.66 7.40 -7.95
CA TYR A 178 17.87 8.58 -8.78
C TYR A 178 19.35 8.74 -9.15
N ALA A 179 19.61 9.25 -10.36
CA ALA A 179 20.96 9.66 -10.72
C ALA A 179 21.39 10.86 -9.86
N GLY A 180 22.67 10.87 -9.46
CA GLY A 180 23.29 11.95 -8.69
C GLY A 180 23.62 13.13 -9.60
N TYR A 181 22.60 13.92 -9.93
CA TYR A 181 22.73 15.20 -10.60
C TYR A 181 21.74 16.20 -9.99
N ASP A 182 22.05 17.48 -10.11
CA ASP A 182 21.21 18.58 -9.66
C ASP A 182 19.95 18.64 -10.53
N PHE A 183 18.90 17.96 -10.08
CA PHE A 183 17.61 17.97 -10.75
C PHE A 183 16.82 19.19 -10.29
N VAL A 184 16.39 20.01 -11.26
CA VAL A 184 15.51 21.16 -11.03
C VAL A 184 14.15 20.88 -11.66
N ARG A 185 13.08 21.11 -10.90
CA ARG A 185 11.71 20.86 -11.38
C ARG A 185 11.40 21.75 -12.60
N PRO A 186 10.86 21.18 -13.70
CA PRO A 186 10.49 21.98 -14.86
C PRO A 186 9.33 22.92 -14.52
N TYR A 187 9.47 24.18 -14.90
CA TYR A 187 8.44 25.21 -14.72
C TYR A 187 7.74 25.52 -16.04
N SER A 188 6.40 25.51 -16.02
CA SER A 188 5.58 25.82 -17.20
C SER A 188 5.01 27.24 -17.12
N LYS A 189 5.37 28.10 -18.09
CA LYS A 189 4.80 29.45 -18.23
C LYS A 189 3.29 29.42 -18.52
N PHE A 190 2.80 28.37 -19.15
CA PHE A 190 1.37 28.16 -19.42
C PHE A 190 0.57 28.12 -18.12
N GLN A 191 1.13 27.51 -17.06
CA GLN A 191 0.46 27.42 -15.76
C GLN A 191 0.15 28.81 -15.20
N ALA A 192 1.12 29.73 -15.24
CA ALA A 192 0.94 31.10 -14.79
C ALA A 192 -0.12 31.85 -15.63
N ALA A 193 -0.02 31.75 -16.96
CA ALA A 193 -0.94 32.41 -17.88
C ALA A 193 -2.38 31.92 -17.69
N ALA A 194 -2.58 30.62 -17.53
CA ALA A 194 -3.89 30.03 -17.30
C ALA A 194 -4.47 30.43 -15.94
N VAL A 195 -3.68 30.48 -14.87
CA VAL A 195 -4.14 30.99 -13.57
C VAL A 195 -4.62 32.44 -13.72
N ILE A 196 -3.82 33.32 -14.32
CA ILE A 196 -4.20 34.73 -14.55
C ILE A 196 -5.47 34.83 -15.40
N LEU A 197 -5.58 34.04 -16.46
CA LEU A 197 -6.74 34.06 -17.35
C LEU A 197 -8.04 33.65 -16.63
N SER A 198 -7.96 32.81 -15.58
CA SER A 198 -9.15 32.45 -14.80
C SER A 198 -9.80 33.65 -14.09
N ALA A 199 -9.06 34.75 -13.88
CA ALA A 199 -9.61 36.01 -13.37
C ALA A 199 -10.67 36.63 -14.30
N ALA A 200 -10.77 36.18 -15.55
CA ALA A 200 -11.88 36.51 -16.44
C ALA A 200 -13.26 36.16 -15.85
N LYS A 201 -13.33 35.26 -14.84
CA LYS A 201 -14.55 34.99 -14.06
C LYS A 201 -15.15 36.24 -13.42
N LEU A 202 -14.35 37.26 -13.12
CA LEU A 202 -14.84 38.55 -12.60
C LEU A 202 -15.76 39.28 -13.59
N ALA A 203 -15.65 39.01 -14.90
CA ALA A 203 -16.55 39.56 -15.90
C ALA A 203 -17.99 39.06 -15.70
N GLU A 204 -18.18 37.79 -15.31
CA GLU A 204 -19.51 37.27 -14.97
C GLU A 204 -20.08 38.00 -13.75
N VAL A 205 -19.28 38.16 -12.69
CA VAL A 205 -19.72 38.85 -11.47
C VAL A 205 -20.15 40.29 -11.79
N TYR A 206 -19.33 40.99 -12.58
CA TYR A 206 -19.63 42.35 -13.03
C TYR A 206 -20.93 42.40 -13.84
N VAL A 207 -21.11 41.50 -14.82
CA VAL A 207 -22.31 41.48 -15.65
C VAL A 207 -23.56 41.16 -14.84
N LEU A 208 -23.50 40.18 -13.92
CA LEU A 208 -24.64 39.85 -13.05
C LEU A 208 -24.96 40.98 -12.07
N TRP A 209 -23.95 41.67 -11.55
CA TRP A 209 -24.13 42.87 -10.74
C TRP A 209 -24.86 43.97 -11.52
N ARG A 210 -24.46 44.25 -12.77
CA ARG A 210 -25.10 45.25 -13.63
C ARG A 210 -26.56 44.91 -13.95
N HIS A 211 -26.94 43.63 -13.90
CA HIS A 211 -28.33 43.17 -14.07
C HIS A 211 -29.07 42.96 -12.74
N GLY A 212 -28.57 43.52 -11.64
CA GLY A 212 -29.26 43.54 -10.34
C GLY A 212 -29.15 42.24 -9.53
N SER A 213 -28.26 41.32 -9.90
CA SER A 213 -28.10 40.01 -9.23
C SER A 213 -26.69 39.80 -8.69
N LEU A 214 -26.25 40.73 -7.85
CA LEU A 214 -24.93 40.67 -7.21
C LEU A 214 -24.75 39.38 -6.39
N PHE A 215 -25.76 38.98 -5.62
CA PHE A 215 -25.68 37.78 -4.77
C PHE A 215 -25.48 36.49 -5.58
N LEU A 216 -26.10 36.36 -6.76
CA LEU A 216 -25.86 35.22 -7.64
C LEU A 216 -24.43 35.23 -8.19
N GLY A 217 -23.94 36.41 -8.60
CA GLY A 217 -22.56 36.56 -9.06
C GLY A 217 -21.54 36.20 -7.97
N MET A 218 -21.74 36.69 -6.75
CA MET A 218 -20.86 36.40 -5.61
C MET A 218 -20.89 34.93 -5.22
N THR A 219 -22.07 34.31 -5.15
CA THR A 219 -22.20 32.89 -4.81
C THR A 219 -21.58 31.99 -5.88
N SER A 220 -21.72 32.30 -7.17
CA SER A 220 -21.04 31.57 -8.26
C SER A 220 -19.52 31.76 -8.26
N ALA A 221 -19.02 32.95 -7.88
CA ALA A 221 -17.59 33.23 -7.84
C ALA A 221 -16.88 32.71 -6.58
N THR A 222 -17.60 32.42 -5.49
CA THR A 222 -16.99 32.04 -4.21
C THR A 222 -16.14 30.76 -4.29
N PRO A 223 -16.61 29.64 -4.88
CA PRO A 223 -15.76 28.46 -5.07
C PRO A 223 -14.54 28.75 -5.96
N TRP A 224 -14.74 29.47 -7.07
CA TRP A 224 -13.63 29.88 -7.93
C TRP A 224 -12.58 30.68 -7.17
N ALA A 225 -12.98 31.69 -6.38
CA ALA A 225 -12.06 32.52 -5.62
C ALA A 225 -11.21 31.70 -4.63
N PHE A 226 -11.83 30.73 -3.94
CA PHE A 226 -11.12 29.82 -3.05
C PHE A 226 -10.04 29.01 -3.79
N PHE A 227 -10.39 28.37 -4.90
CA PHE A 227 -9.44 27.57 -5.67
C PHE A 227 -8.41 28.43 -6.42
N PHE A 228 -8.76 29.65 -6.84
CA PHE A 228 -7.85 30.61 -7.44
C PHE A 228 -6.76 31.05 -6.47
N ILE A 229 -7.10 31.37 -5.22
CA ILE A 229 -6.12 31.67 -4.17
C ILE A 229 -5.22 30.45 -3.92
N GLY A 230 -5.81 29.25 -3.81
CA GLY A 230 -5.04 28.01 -3.68
C GLY A 230 -4.06 27.80 -4.84
N ALA A 231 -4.50 28.03 -6.07
CA ALA A 231 -3.68 27.95 -7.26
C ALA A 231 -2.50 28.93 -7.24
N ILE A 232 -2.71 30.18 -6.78
CA ILE A 232 -1.61 31.14 -6.61
C ILE A 232 -0.58 30.61 -5.62
N VAL A 233 -1.02 30.07 -4.48
CA VAL A 233 -0.12 29.50 -3.45
C VAL A 233 0.66 28.31 -4.01
N ILE A 234 0.00 27.38 -4.69
CA ILE A 234 0.65 26.22 -5.34
C ILE A 234 1.67 26.71 -6.36
N HIS A 235 1.30 27.68 -7.20
CA HIS A 235 2.20 28.22 -8.22
C HIS A 235 3.42 28.91 -7.63
N ALA A 236 3.25 29.69 -6.56
CA ALA A 236 4.35 30.34 -5.85
C ALA A 236 5.29 29.30 -5.20
N HIS A 237 4.72 28.23 -4.64
CA HIS A 237 5.49 27.11 -4.08
C HIS A 237 6.28 26.36 -5.15
N ASP A 238 5.65 26.04 -6.29
CA ASP A 238 6.32 25.38 -7.42
C ASP A 238 7.44 26.25 -8.00
N LEU A 239 7.24 27.57 -8.05
CA LEU A 239 8.27 28.52 -8.47
C LEU A 239 9.45 28.56 -7.49
N PHE A 240 9.17 28.46 -6.20
CA PHE A 240 10.21 28.41 -5.18
C PHE A 240 11.01 27.10 -5.27
N LEU A 241 10.34 25.95 -5.32
CA LEU A 241 10.99 24.66 -5.46
C LEU A 241 11.76 24.52 -6.78
N GLY A 242 11.21 25.04 -7.88
CA GLY A 242 11.88 25.07 -9.18
C GLY A 242 13.14 25.95 -9.26
N ARG A 243 13.52 26.64 -8.18
CA ARG A 243 14.80 27.40 -8.10
C ARG A 243 15.87 26.67 -7.30
N HIS A 244 15.51 25.59 -6.62
CA HIS A 244 16.43 24.84 -5.77
C HIS A 244 16.62 23.43 -6.34
N PRO A 245 17.85 22.88 -6.28
CA PRO A 245 18.07 21.49 -6.63
C PRO A 245 17.29 20.61 -5.64
N GLU A 246 16.58 19.62 -6.17
CA GLU A 246 15.84 18.67 -5.34
C GLU A 246 16.82 17.85 -4.50
N PRO A 247 16.61 17.69 -3.19
CA PRO A 247 17.50 16.87 -2.37
C PRO A 247 17.63 15.45 -2.96
N GLU A 248 18.85 14.89 -2.88
CA GLU A 248 19.17 13.58 -3.46
C GLU A 248 18.37 12.42 -2.85
N PHE A 249 17.91 12.57 -1.61
CA PHE A 249 17.28 11.48 -0.86
C PHE A 249 15.81 11.77 -0.57
N GLY A 250 14.93 11.13 -1.33
CA GLY A 250 13.54 10.98 -0.92
C GLY A 250 13.40 10.01 0.27
N GLY A 251 12.34 10.20 1.05
CA GLY A 251 12.03 9.37 2.22
C GLY A 251 11.23 8.11 1.91
N LEU A 252 10.89 7.83 0.64
CA LEU A 252 10.01 6.73 0.25
C LEU A 252 10.75 5.64 -0.51
N ASP A 253 10.67 4.42 -0.02
CA ASP A 253 11.14 3.22 -0.72
C ASP A 253 9.97 2.39 -1.21
N ILE A 254 10.12 1.80 -2.39
CA ILE A 254 9.05 1.12 -3.10
C ILE A 254 9.54 -0.24 -3.58
N VAL A 255 8.77 -1.28 -3.27
CA VAL A 255 8.80 -2.55 -4.00
C VAL A 255 7.47 -2.73 -4.73
N ALA A 256 7.52 -2.96 -6.03
CA ALA A 256 6.34 -3.02 -6.90
C ALA A 256 6.43 -4.19 -7.88
N GLY A 257 5.29 -4.56 -8.46
CA GLY A 257 5.15 -5.66 -9.41
C GLY A 257 4.02 -6.59 -9.02
N HIS A 258 4.09 -7.83 -9.51
CA HIS A 258 3.16 -8.88 -9.07
C HIS A 258 3.68 -9.45 -7.76
N LEU A 259 3.27 -8.87 -6.64
CA LEU A 259 3.78 -9.23 -5.31
C LEU A 259 3.42 -10.68 -4.97
N PRO A 260 4.34 -11.45 -4.35
CA PRO A 260 4.03 -12.80 -3.89
C PRO A 260 2.98 -12.75 -2.78
N MET A 261 2.01 -13.66 -2.90
CA MET A 261 0.97 -13.90 -1.90
C MET A 261 1.09 -15.34 -1.41
N VAL A 262 0.53 -15.65 -0.25
CA VAL A 262 0.66 -16.98 0.37
C VAL A 262 0.29 -18.13 -0.57
N SER A 263 -0.74 -17.95 -1.40
CA SER A 263 -1.23 -18.95 -2.35
C SER A 263 -0.84 -18.69 -3.81
N ARG A 264 -0.14 -17.57 -4.11
CA ARG A 264 0.18 -17.18 -5.49
C ARG A 264 1.65 -16.81 -5.60
N GLN A 265 2.32 -17.43 -6.57
CA GLN A 265 3.68 -17.06 -6.92
C GLN A 265 3.71 -15.59 -7.36
N GLY A 266 4.71 -14.86 -6.88
CA GLY A 266 4.98 -13.51 -7.36
C GLY A 266 5.48 -13.53 -8.81
N GLY A 267 5.29 -12.42 -9.52
CA GLY A 267 5.74 -12.25 -10.90
C GLY A 267 6.91 -11.27 -10.99
N PRO A 268 7.00 -10.48 -12.07
CA PRO A 268 8.08 -9.52 -12.23
C PRO A 268 8.11 -8.46 -11.13
N ARG A 269 9.31 -7.97 -10.82
CA ARG A 269 9.59 -7.11 -9.67
C ARG A 269 10.33 -5.84 -10.05
N LYS A 270 10.13 -4.80 -9.24
CA LYS A 270 10.79 -3.51 -9.32
C LYS A 270 11.09 -3.01 -7.91
N ILE A 271 12.31 -2.54 -7.68
CA ILE A 271 12.73 -1.96 -6.41
C ILE A 271 13.29 -0.57 -6.67
N VAL A 272 12.69 0.43 -6.05
CA VAL A 272 13.09 1.84 -6.18
C VAL A 272 13.32 2.41 -4.80
N LEU A 273 14.50 3.00 -4.58
CA LEU A 273 14.83 3.62 -3.31
C LEU A 273 14.92 5.14 -3.43
N GLY A 274 14.51 5.83 -2.37
CA GLY A 274 14.68 7.28 -2.25
C GLY A 274 13.73 8.09 -3.11
N VAL A 275 12.52 7.58 -3.36
CA VAL A 275 11.46 8.26 -4.08
C VAL A 275 10.95 9.45 -3.24
N ALA A 276 10.62 10.56 -3.91
CA ALA A 276 10.00 11.71 -3.26
C ALA A 276 8.57 11.36 -2.82
N GLU A 277 8.17 11.80 -1.64
CA GLU A 277 6.78 11.64 -1.22
C GLU A 277 5.84 12.52 -2.04
N ASN A 278 4.62 12.03 -2.27
CA ASN A 278 3.59 12.83 -2.91
C ASN A 278 3.12 13.95 -1.97
N GLU A 279 3.45 15.20 -2.31
CA GLU A 279 3.08 16.39 -1.55
C GLU A 279 1.56 16.52 -1.34
N ARG A 280 0.76 16.00 -2.27
CA ARG A 280 -0.71 16.03 -2.19
C ARG A 280 -1.27 15.08 -1.12
N ALA A 281 -0.48 14.14 -0.63
CA ALA A 281 -0.87 13.29 0.50
C ALA A 281 -0.75 14.02 1.87
N SER A 282 -0.16 15.22 1.90
CA SER A 282 0.03 16.01 3.11
C SER A 282 -1.28 16.47 3.76
N LEU A 283 -1.21 16.80 5.05
CA LEU A 283 -2.36 17.31 5.81
C LEU A 283 -2.88 18.65 5.26
N LEU A 284 -2.00 19.49 4.72
CA LEU A 284 -2.37 20.79 4.16
C LEU A 284 -3.29 20.63 2.95
N TRP A 285 -2.94 19.73 2.03
CA TRP A 285 -3.78 19.41 0.87
C TRP A 285 -5.13 18.80 1.28
N ARG A 286 -5.14 17.92 2.29
CA ARG A 286 -6.39 17.38 2.84
C ARG A 286 -7.30 18.46 3.40
N PHE A 287 -6.75 19.41 4.15
CA PHE A 287 -7.50 20.54 4.68
C PHE A 287 -8.02 21.45 3.56
N PHE A 288 -7.16 21.77 2.58
CA PHE A 288 -7.54 22.56 1.41
C PHE A 288 -8.73 21.94 0.67
N TRP A 289 -8.69 20.63 0.43
CA TRP A 289 -9.81 19.94 -0.20
C TRP A 289 -11.05 19.86 0.69
N ALA A 290 -10.93 19.60 1.99
CA ALA A 290 -12.06 19.61 2.90
C ALA A 290 -12.79 20.97 2.90
N ALA A 291 -12.03 22.07 3.00
CA ALA A 291 -12.57 23.42 2.90
C ALA A 291 -13.19 23.69 1.52
N GLY A 292 -12.52 23.27 0.43
CA GLY A 292 -13.03 23.40 -0.93
C GLY A 292 -14.36 22.67 -1.15
N ALA A 293 -14.54 21.48 -0.57
CA ALA A 293 -15.80 20.73 -0.60
C ALA A 293 -16.92 21.51 0.10
N VAL A 294 -16.67 22.04 1.30
CA VAL A 294 -17.65 22.82 2.08
C VAL A 294 -18.05 24.10 1.34
N VAL A 295 -17.08 24.88 0.87
CA VAL A 295 -17.33 26.12 0.12
C VAL A 295 -18.16 25.84 -1.14
N SER A 296 -17.82 24.79 -1.88
CA SER A 296 -18.53 24.40 -3.09
C SER A 296 -19.96 23.92 -2.80
N ALA A 297 -20.15 23.13 -1.74
CA ALA A 297 -21.48 22.64 -1.34
C ALA A 297 -22.40 23.80 -0.90
N ILE A 298 -21.90 24.73 -0.07
CA ILE A 298 -22.64 25.91 0.36
C ILE A 298 -23.01 26.77 -0.86
N SER A 299 -22.07 26.99 -1.78
CA SER A 299 -22.32 27.75 -3.01
C SER A 299 -23.44 27.13 -3.85
N ILE A 300 -23.45 25.79 -4.07
CA ILE A 300 -24.54 25.10 -4.79
C ILE A 300 -25.90 25.37 -4.13
N VAL A 301 -26.00 25.16 -2.81
CA VAL A 301 -27.26 25.33 -2.07
C VAL A 301 -27.76 26.77 -2.17
N LEU A 302 -26.87 27.76 -1.98
CA LEU A 302 -27.22 29.17 -2.09
C LEU A 302 -27.62 29.54 -3.52
N SER A 303 -26.90 29.07 -4.54
CA SER A 303 -27.27 29.30 -5.93
C SER A 303 -28.66 28.74 -6.25
N TYR A 304 -29.01 27.56 -5.75
CA TYR A 304 -30.34 26.99 -5.93
C TYR A 304 -31.45 27.84 -5.30
N ILE A 305 -31.25 28.28 -4.05
CA ILE A 305 -32.19 29.16 -3.34
C ILE A 305 -32.36 30.51 -4.07
N LEU A 306 -31.26 31.09 -4.56
CA LEU A 306 -31.27 32.37 -5.26
C LEU A 306 -31.95 32.27 -6.63
N MET A 307 -31.70 31.20 -7.40
CA MET A 307 -32.28 31.05 -8.74
C MET A 307 -33.82 31.05 -8.74
N GLY A 308 -34.46 30.57 -7.67
CA GLY A 308 -35.93 30.61 -7.54
C GLY A 308 -36.53 32.02 -7.47
N ASN A 309 -35.72 33.03 -7.12
CA ASN A 309 -36.17 34.40 -6.86
C ASN A 309 -35.69 35.41 -7.91
N ILE A 310 -34.93 34.97 -8.93
CA ILE A 310 -34.25 35.86 -9.87
C ILE A 310 -34.99 35.93 -11.22
N PRO A 311 -35.02 37.10 -11.91
CA PRO A 311 -35.63 37.22 -13.23
C PRO A 311 -35.03 36.27 -14.27
N ARG A 312 -35.88 35.67 -15.10
CA ARG A 312 -35.48 34.70 -16.15
C ARG A 312 -34.32 35.19 -17.05
N PRO A 313 -34.28 36.46 -17.52
CA PRO A 313 -33.17 36.92 -18.36
C PRO A 313 -31.81 36.81 -17.67
N VAL A 314 -31.76 37.05 -16.35
CA VAL A 314 -30.54 36.93 -15.56
C VAL A 314 -30.13 35.47 -15.39
N VAL A 315 -31.09 34.56 -15.23
CA VAL A 315 -30.82 33.12 -15.16
C VAL A 315 -30.24 32.60 -16.48
N PHE A 316 -30.77 33.04 -17.63
CA PHE A 316 -30.20 32.68 -18.94
C PHE A 316 -28.80 33.25 -19.13
N LEU A 317 -28.57 34.50 -18.71
CA LEU A 317 -27.25 35.13 -18.77
C LEU A 317 -26.23 34.37 -17.91
N TRP A 318 -26.58 34.04 -16.67
CA TRP A 318 -25.77 33.20 -15.79
C TRP A 318 -25.49 31.82 -16.40
N THR A 319 -26.52 31.16 -16.96
CA THR A 319 -26.39 29.86 -17.62
C THR A 319 -25.43 29.93 -18.81
N GLY A 320 -25.51 30.99 -19.62
CA GLY A 320 -24.60 31.25 -20.73
C GLY A 320 -23.14 31.35 -20.27
N PHE A 321 -22.87 32.07 -19.18
CA PHE A 321 -21.55 32.08 -18.55
C PHE A 321 -21.13 30.69 -18.05
N GLN A 322 -22.00 29.94 -17.39
CA GLN A 322 -21.65 28.59 -16.92
C GLN A 322 -21.27 27.64 -18.06
N LEU A 323 -21.96 27.71 -19.20
CA LEU A 323 -21.62 26.95 -20.41
C LEU A 323 -20.31 27.40 -21.03
N LEU A 324 -20.07 28.71 -21.11
CA LEU A 324 -18.80 29.26 -21.58
C LEU A 324 -17.64 28.78 -20.71
N TRP A 325 -17.75 28.90 -19.39
CA TRP A 325 -16.73 28.45 -18.46
C TRP A 325 -16.54 26.93 -18.49
N LEU A 326 -17.60 26.16 -18.69
CA LEU A 326 -17.50 24.71 -18.89
C LEU A 326 -16.65 24.40 -20.13
N GLY A 327 -16.90 25.07 -21.26
CA GLY A 327 -16.13 24.90 -22.49
C GLY A 327 -14.65 25.27 -22.30
N VAL A 328 -14.37 26.43 -21.72
CA VAL A 328 -12.99 26.87 -21.46
C VAL A 328 -12.28 25.95 -20.46
N ARG A 329 -12.98 25.48 -19.41
CA ARG A 329 -12.44 24.52 -18.44
C ARG A 329 -12.00 23.22 -19.12
N ILE A 330 -12.79 22.70 -20.05
CA ILE A 330 -12.44 21.50 -20.83
C ILE A 330 -11.20 21.77 -21.70
N LEU A 331 -11.13 22.93 -22.38
CA LEU A 331 -9.95 23.32 -23.15
C LEU A 331 -8.70 23.38 -22.26
N ILE A 332 -8.77 24.06 -21.11
CA ILE A 332 -7.65 24.14 -20.16
C ILE A 332 -7.22 22.76 -19.69
N TYR A 333 -8.14 21.84 -19.42
CA TYR A 333 -7.79 20.46 -19.06
C TYR A 333 -6.93 19.75 -20.11
N HIS A 334 -7.23 19.96 -21.39
CA HIS A 334 -6.49 19.35 -22.48
C HIS A 334 -5.16 20.05 -22.79
N PHE A 335 -5.06 21.37 -22.58
CA PHE A 335 -3.84 22.14 -22.81
C PHE A 335 -2.90 22.20 -21.59
N ALA A 336 -3.41 22.00 -20.38
CA ALA A 336 -2.58 21.98 -19.18
C ALA A 336 -1.80 20.66 -19.09
N ASP A 337 -0.48 20.78 -19.06
CA ASP A 337 0.38 19.63 -18.80
C ASP A 337 0.07 19.02 -17.43
N PRO A 338 0.05 17.68 -17.32
CA PRO A 338 -0.06 17.03 -16.03
C PRO A 338 1.18 17.35 -15.19
N THR A 339 0.98 17.80 -13.95
CA THR A 339 2.09 18.15 -13.07
C THR A 339 2.64 16.92 -12.38
N ASN A 340 3.68 16.34 -12.98
CA ASN A 340 4.45 15.25 -12.40
C ASN A 340 5.94 15.63 -12.34
N PRO A 341 6.32 16.58 -11.48
CA PRO A 341 7.67 17.16 -11.51
C PRO A 341 8.77 16.11 -11.28
N MET A 342 8.48 15.02 -10.58
CA MET A 342 9.43 13.95 -10.28
C MET A 342 9.43 12.80 -11.30
N ALA A 343 8.38 12.67 -12.12
CA ALA A 343 8.26 11.54 -13.05
C ALA A 343 9.33 11.53 -14.15
N LEU A 344 9.95 12.68 -14.42
CA LEU A 344 11.01 12.83 -15.44
C LEU A 344 12.43 12.70 -14.86
N ARG A 345 12.57 12.54 -13.54
CA ARG A 345 13.89 12.37 -12.93
C ARG A 345 14.42 10.99 -13.27
N ILE A 346 15.66 10.94 -13.78
CA ILE A 346 16.24 9.70 -14.31
C ILE A 346 16.54 8.74 -13.16
N LEU A 347 16.03 7.52 -13.27
CA LEU A 347 16.38 6.39 -12.41
C LEU A 347 17.48 5.55 -13.08
N VAL A 348 18.49 5.19 -12.30
CA VAL A 348 19.63 4.39 -12.76
C VAL A 348 19.61 3.04 -12.07
N PRO A 349 19.73 1.92 -12.81
CA PRO A 349 19.88 0.61 -12.20
C PRO A 349 21.23 0.51 -11.48
N ARG A 350 21.20 -0.02 -10.27
CA ARG A 350 22.38 -0.35 -9.46
C ARG A 350 22.38 -1.84 -9.19
N ASN A 351 23.53 -2.47 -9.41
CA ASN A 351 23.74 -3.87 -9.09
C ASN A 351 23.84 -4.04 -7.57
N TRP A 352 23.22 -5.10 -7.05
CA TRP A 352 23.26 -5.42 -5.61
C TRP A 352 24.67 -5.37 -5.00
N ALA A 353 25.66 -5.96 -5.69
CA ALA A 353 27.05 -5.99 -5.24
C ALA A 353 27.68 -4.59 -5.06
N THR A 354 27.21 -3.60 -5.81
CA THR A 354 27.75 -2.22 -5.80
C THR A 354 27.00 -1.27 -4.87
N LEU A 355 25.90 -1.72 -4.26
CA LEU A 355 25.10 -0.89 -3.34
C LEU A 355 25.84 -0.66 -2.03
N SER A 356 25.70 0.55 -1.50
CA SER A 356 26.19 0.86 -0.15
C SER A 356 25.45 0.04 0.91
N PRO A 357 26.07 -0.25 2.06
CA PRO A 357 25.43 -1.02 3.14
C PRO A 357 24.09 -0.44 3.58
N GLN A 358 23.98 0.90 3.62
CA GLN A 358 22.74 1.59 3.96
C GLN A 358 21.60 1.31 2.97
N LEU A 359 21.89 1.31 1.67
CA LEU A 359 20.89 0.98 0.65
C LEU A 359 20.52 -0.51 0.70
N LYS A 360 21.47 -1.40 0.97
CA LYS A 360 21.18 -2.83 1.20
C LYS A 360 20.22 -3.03 2.37
N THR A 361 20.43 -2.34 3.49
CA THR A 361 19.49 -2.37 4.63
C THR A 361 18.09 -1.91 4.25
N ARG A 362 17.95 -0.86 3.44
CA ARG A 362 16.65 -0.37 2.95
C ARG A 362 15.94 -1.40 2.07
N VAL A 363 16.66 -2.12 1.21
CA VAL A 363 16.09 -3.25 0.46
C VAL A 363 15.64 -4.35 1.40
N MET A 364 16.44 -4.67 2.43
CA MET A 364 16.05 -5.65 3.44
C MET A 364 14.79 -5.23 4.22
N ASP A 365 14.62 -3.95 4.50
CA ASP A 365 13.39 -3.41 5.09
C ASP A 365 12.17 -3.56 4.17
N LEU A 366 12.36 -3.44 2.85
CA LEU A 366 11.31 -3.76 1.87
C LEU A 366 11.02 -5.26 1.83
N THR A 367 12.04 -6.12 1.93
CA THR A 367 11.88 -7.59 2.03
C THR A 367 11.06 -7.98 3.25
N PHE A 368 11.35 -7.41 4.41
CA PHE A 368 10.54 -7.63 5.61
C PHE A 368 9.16 -7.00 5.50
N GLY A 369 9.06 -5.87 4.79
CA GLY A 369 7.78 -5.30 4.43
C GLY A 369 6.91 -6.30 3.65
N LEU A 370 7.48 -6.95 2.65
CA LEU A 370 6.80 -7.98 1.87
C LEU A 370 6.41 -9.19 2.73
N SER A 371 7.29 -9.61 3.64
CA SER A 371 6.97 -10.67 4.61
C SER A 371 5.77 -10.30 5.48
N ARG A 372 5.73 -9.07 5.99
CA ARG A 372 4.60 -8.56 6.79
C ARG A 372 3.31 -8.50 5.98
N LEU A 373 3.36 -8.09 4.71
CA LEU A 373 2.19 -8.14 3.83
C LEU A 373 1.64 -9.56 3.74
N GLN A 374 2.51 -10.55 3.48
CA GLN A 374 2.10 -11.95 3.42
C GLN A 374 1.51 -12.44 4.75
N ILE A 375 2.07 -12.05 5.90
CA ILE A 375 1.52 -12.34 7.24
C ILE A 375 0.12 -11.74 7.43
N LEU A 376 -0.09 -10.48 7.00
CA LEU A 376 -1.37 -9.77 7.18
C LEU A 376 -2.53 -10.46 6.44
N ILE A 377 -2.24 -11.05 5.29
CA ILE A 377 -3.22 -11.78 4.47
C ILE A 377 -3.18 -13.29 4.68
N HIS A 378 -2.37 -13.78 5.63
CA HIS A 378 -2.11 -15.19 5.79
C HIS A 378 -3.35 -15.94 6.31
N PRO A 379 -3.72 -17.12 5.75
CA PRO A 379 -4.86 -17.91 6.22
C PRO A 379 -4.79 -18.30 7.70
N ARG A 380 -3.57 -18.57 8.21
CA ARG A 380 -3.31 -18.85 9.64
C ARG A 380 -3.54 -17.64 10.56
N GLY A 381 -3.60 -16.42 10.00
CA GLY A 381 -3.77 -15.17 10.74
C GLY A 381 -2.46 -14.61 11.31
N GLN A 382 -2.42 -13.28 11.44
CA GLN A 382 -1.24 -12.52 11.88
C GLN A 382 -0.69 -12.96 13.24
N ALA A 383 -1.57 -13.33 14.18
CA ALA A 383 -1.18 -13.70 15.54
C ALA A 383 -0.22 -14.91 15.59
N GLN A 384 -0.31 -15.81 14.62
CA GLN A 384 0.54 -17.01 14.56
C GLN A 384 1.99 -16.71 14.20
N TYR A 385 2.24 -15.53 13.63
CA TYR A 385 3.54 -15.04 13.17
C TYR A 385 4.08 -13.92 14.08
N ALA A 386 3.47 -13.70 15.25
CA ALA A 386 3.82 -12.56 16.11
C ALA A 386 5.28 -12.57 16.59
N ASP A 387 5.89 -13.75 16.70
CA ASP A 387 7.28 -13.93 17.12
C ASP A 387 8.26 -14.10 15.95
N ASP A 388 7.79 -14.04 14.71
CA ASP A 388 8.66 -14.10 13.54
C ASP A 388 9.48 -12.82 13.40
N THR A 389 10.75 -12.98 13.02
CA THR A 389 11.64 -11.85 12.82
C THR A 389 11.37 -11.19 11.47
N VAL A 390 10.84 -9.96 11.52
CA VAL A 390 10.44 -9.13 10.37
C VAL A 390 10.95 -7.70 10.49
N SER A 391 12.20 -7.54 10.93
CA SER A 391 12.86 -6.23 11.06
C SER A 391 14.38 -6.34 10.99
N THR A 392 15.02 -5.28 10.49
CA THR A 392 16.47 -5.07 10.45
C THR A 392 17.06 -4.54 11.77
N THR A 393 16.47 -4.90 12.91
CA THR A 393 16.91 -4.42 14.23
C THR A 393 18.38 -4.75 14.52
N SER A 394 18.97 -4.08 15.51
CA SER A 394 20.37 -4.21 15.93
C SER A 394 20.85 -5.64 16.20
N ASP A 395 19.92 -6.58 16.34
CA ASP A 395 20.21 -7.99 16.57
C ASP A 395 20.45 -8.75 15.26
N LEU A 396 20.01 -8.25 14.11
CA LEU A 396 20.21 -8.89 12.80
C LEU A 396 21.71 -9.06 12.46
N PRO A 397 22.59 -8.08 12.69
CA PRO A 397 24.04 -8.25 12.54
C PRO A 397 24.64 -9.28 13.51
N LEU A 398 24.13 -9.35 14.75
CA LEU A 398 24.53 -10.38 15.72
C LEU A 398 24.06 -11.78 15.30
N ILE A 399 22.95 -11.85 14.55
CA ILE A 399 22.39 -13.06 13.97
C ILE A 399 23.13 -13.46 12.68
N SER A 400 23.63 -12.50 11.89
CA SER A 400 24.41 -12.77 10.66
C SER A 400 25.76 -13.42 10.93
N ASP A 401 26.42 -13.10 12.05
CA ASP A 401 27.64 -13.80 12.48
C ASP A 401 27.40 -15.30 12.78
N GLY A 402 26.15 -15.67 13.08
CA GLY A 402 25.69 -17.05 13.29
C GLY A 402 25.09 -17.74 12.06
N LEU A 403 24.95 -17.03 10.93
CA LEU A 403 24.38 -17.53 9.68
C LEU A 403 25.39 -18.23 8.74
N GLY A 404 26.66 -18.29 9.15
CA GLY A 404 27.68 -19.19 8.56
C GLY A 404 27.33 -20.68 8.71
N PRO A 405 28.07 -21.61 8.07
CA PRO A 405 27.63 -22.98 7.90
C PRO A 405 27.59 -23.63 9.29
N PRO A 406 26.39 -24.00 9.72
CA PRO A 406 26.08 -25.35 9.30
C PRO A 406 24.66 -25.54 8.78
N ASN A 407 24.55 -26.48 7.84
CA ASN A 407 23.28 -27.04 7.39
C ASN A 407 22.66 -27.99 8.45
N LEU A 408 23.41 -28.26 9.52
CA LEU A 408 23.23 -29.30 10.51
C LEU A 408 23.74 -28.80 11.87
N PHE A 409 22.96 -28.88 12.93
CA PHE A 409 23.43 -28.48 14.26
C PHE A 409 24.38 -29.52 14.88
N PRO A 410 25.67 -29.21 15.13
CA PRO A 410 26.59 -30.18 15.72
C PRO A 410 26.17 -30.52 17.17
N LEU A 411 25.70 -31.75 17.38
CA LEU A 411 25.47 -32.27 18.73
C LEU A 411 26.80 -32.64 19.40
N PRO A 412 26.96 -32.39 20.72
CA PRO A 412 28.10 -32.90 21.48
C PRO A 412 28.06 -34.43 21.57
N ASP A 413 29.22 -35.08 21.78
CA ASP A 413 29.35 -36.54 21.78
C ASP A 413 28.52 -37.26 22.85
N ILE A 414 28.21 -36.55 23.95
CA ILE A 414 27.35 -37.05 25.03
C ILE A 414 26.18 -36.08 25.18
N PHE A 415 24.97 -36.60 24.99
CA PHE A 415 23.75 -35.80 25.00
C PHE A 415 22.65 -36.45 25.85
N THR A 416 22.06 -35.67 26.76
CA THR A 416 20.91 -36.06 27.57
C THR A 416 19.66 -35.31 27.11
N THR A 417 18.56 -36.04 26.90
CA THR A 417 17.25 -35.44 26.59
C THR A 417 16.43 -35.29 27.88
N PRO A 418 15.66 -34.20 28.04
CA PRO A 418 15.45 -33.09 27.11
C PRO A 418 16.59 -32.04 27.10
N TYR A 419 16.79 -31.40 25.95
CA TYR A 419 17.75 -30.32 25.73
C TYR A 419 17.13 -28.95 25.99
N GLN A 420 17.82 -28.10 26.75
CA GLN A 420 17.44 -26.71 26.90
C GLN A 420 18.05 -25.84 25.79
N ILE A 421 17.21 -25.30 24.93
CA ILE A 421 17.60 -24.37 23.86
C ILE A 421 17.01 -22.98 24.10
N GLU A 422 17.71 -21.96 23.64
CA GLU A 422 17.24 -20.57 23.68
C GLU A 422 17.09 -20.07 22.23
N ILE A 423 15.85 -19.99 21.76
CA ILE A 423 15.53 -19.43 20.44
C ILE A 423 15.65 -17.92 20.53
N LYS A 424 16.48 -17.35 19.66
CA LYS A 424 16.70 -15.90 19.55
C LYS A 424 15.88 -15.27 18.43
N ALA A 425 15.72 -15.98 17.32
CA ALA A 425 14.97 -15.51 16.17
C ALA A 425 14.44 -16.67 15.33
N VAL A 426 13.34 -16.42 14.62
CA VAL A 426 12.78 -17.34 13.62
C VAL A 426 12.49 -16.54 12.36
N PHE A 427 13.09 -16.93 11.24
CA PHE A 427 12.73 -16.43 9.92
C PHE A 427 11.82 -17.43 9.24
N GLY A 428 10.54 -17.08 9.18
CA GLY A 428 9.49 -17.94 8.66
C GLY A 428 9.40 -18.04 7.14
N ASP A 429 8.41 -18.82 6.70
CA ASP A 429 7.98 -19.02 5.32
C ASP A 429 7.77 -17.69 4.58
N THR A 430 7.13 -16.71 5.22
CA THR A 430 6.86 -15.40 4.61
C THR A 430 8.13 -14.58 4.36
N SER A 431 9.11 -14.65 5.28
CA SER A 431 10.40 -13.96 5.14
C SER A 431 11.29 -14.63 4.10
N LEU A 432 11.32 -15.97 4.10
CA LEU A 432 12.04 -16.77 3.12
C LEU A 432 11.46 -16.58 1.71
N SER A 433 10.14 -16.64 1.57
CA SER A 433 9.44 -16.42 0.30
C SER A 433 9.71 -15.02 -0.25
N SER A 434 9.64 -13.99 0.61
CA SER A 434 9.94 -12.61 0.24
C SER A 434 11.38 -12.43 -0.24
N ALA A 435 12.34 -13.05 0.46
CA ALA A 435 13.75 -13.01 0.08
C ALA A 435 13.99 -13.70 -1.27
N THR A 436 13.45 -14.91 -1.47
CA THR A 436 13.59 -15.64 -2.74
C THR A 436 12.97 -14.89 -3.91
N TRP A 437 11.83 -14.22 -3.70
CA TRP A 437 11.21 -13.42 -4.76
C TRP A 437 12.04 -12.19 -5.11
N ILE A 438 12.60 -11.49 -4.11
CA ILE A 438 13.45 -10.31 -4.34
C ILE A 438 14.76 -10.69 -5.04
N THR A 439 15.39 -11.80 -4.68
CA THR A 439 16.61 -12.27 -5.37
C THR A 439 16.31 -12.90 -6.74
N GLY A 440 15.04 -13.17 -7.05
CA GLY A 440 14.63 -13.72 -8.35
C GLY A 440 14.72 -15.25 -8.42
N VAL A 441 14.82 -15.95 -7.30
CA VAL A 441 14.84 -17.41 -7.26
C VAL A 441 13.43 -17.96 -7.53
N HIS A 442 13.34 -18.95 -8.42
CA HIS A 442 12.08 -19.59 -8.78
C HIS A 442 11.61 -20.58 -7.70
N THR A 443 10.91 -20.06 -6.69
CA THR A 443 10.29 -20.87 -5.63
C THR A 443 8.86 -20.38 -5.38
N SER A 444 7.89 -21.30 -5.30
CA SER A 444 6.52 -20.92 -4.93
C SER A 444 6.46 -20.63 -3.43
N PRO A 445 5.69 -19.62 -2.98
CA PRO A 445 5.40 -19.42 -1.56
C PRO A 445 4.84 -20.69 -0.89
N MET A 446 4.08 -21.50 -1.64
CA MET A 446 3.54 -22.78 -1.14
C MET A 446 4.61 -23.86 -0.96
N ASP A 447 5.72 -23.81 -1.71
CA ASP A 447 6.84 -24.74 -1.49
C ASP A 447 7.54 -24.42 -0.16
N LEU A 448 7.62 -23.13 0.17
CA LEU A 448 8.26 -22.62 1.39
C LEU A 448 7.33 -22.58 2.60
N TYR A 449 6.08 -23.01 2.48
CA TYR A 449 5.02 -22.82 3.50
C TYR A 449 5.36 -23.37 4.90
N ASP A 450 6.19 -24.41 4.95
CA ASP A 450 6.67 -25.07 6.17
C ASP A 450 8.18 -24.85 6.40
N SER A 451 8.82 -24.02 5.57
CA SER A 451 10.23 -23.69 5.65
C SER A 451 10.49 -22.60 6.67
N CYS A 452 11.60 -22.72 7.42
CA CYS A 452 12.08 -21.65 8.27
C CYS A 452 13.60 -21.72 8.50
N ILE A 453 14.15 -20.65 9.07
CA ILE A 453 15.47 -20.64 9.69
C ILE A 453 15.26 -20.37 11.17
N VAL A 454 15.78 -21.24 12.02
CA VAL A 454 15.75 -21.06 13.47
C VAL A 454 17.14 -20.61 13.93
N VAL A 455 17.18 -19.47 14.62
CA VAL A 455 18.39 -18.97 15.27
C VAL A 455 18.29 -19.23 16.74
N PHE A 456 19.20 -20.02 17.28
CA PHE A 456 19.17 -20.42 18.68
C PHE A 456 20.56 -20.58 19.26
N SER A 457 20.63 -20.71 20.58
CA SER A 457 21.84 -21.06 21.32
C SER A 457 21.53 -22.12 22.37
N ILE A 458 22.52 -22.96 22.67
CA ILE A 458 22.41 -23.99 23.71
C ILE A 458 23.12 -23.50 24.97
N ARG A 459 22.44 -23.62 26.12
CA ARG A 459 23.07 -23.41 27.42
C ARG A 459 23.77 -24.69 27.83
N GLN A 460 25.03 -24.87 27.45
CA GLN A 460 25.87 -25.91 28.05
C GLN A 460 26.36 -25.43 29.42
N SER A 461 26.26 -26.29 30.43
CA SER A 461 26.46 -25.92 31.83
C SER A 461 27.89 -25.53 32.22
N HIS A 462 28.92 -25.73 31.38
CA HIS A 462 30.31 -25.49 31.82
C HIS A 462 31.34 -25.00 30.79
N ALA A 463 30.97 -24.64 29.55
CA ALA A 463 31.94 -24.17 28.54
C ALA A 463 31.73 -22.69 28.15
N ALA A 464 32.81 -21.91 28.21
CA ALA A 464 32.83 -20.51 27.83
C ALA A 464 32.58 -20.33 26.33
N GLY A 465 31.37 -19.86 25.98
CA GLY A 465 31.00 -19.43 24.64
C GLY A 465 29.63 -19.93 24.18
N CYS A 466 28.56 -19.22 24.52
CA CYS A 466 27.22 -19.51 24.00
C CYS A 466 27.11 -18.97 22.56
N ARG A 467 27.61 -19.74 21.58
CA ARG A 467 27.54 -19.34 20.16
C ARG A 467 26.13 -19.55 19.63
N SER A 468 25.57 -18.53 18.99
CA SER A 468 24.33 -18.67 18.24
C SER A 468 24.57 -19.29 16.88
N VAL A 469 23.63 -20.13 16.47
CA VAL A 469 23.64 -20.85 15.20
C VAL A 469 22.31 -20.61 14.51
N ALA A 470 22.35 -20.46 13.19
CA ALA A 470 21.16 -20.34 12.36
C ALA A 470 21.03 -21.56 11.44
N VAL A 471 20.01 -22.39 11.68
CA VAL A 471 19.86 -23.68 11.02
C VAL A 471 18.60 -23.70 10.16
N PRO A 472 18.70 -23.97 8.84
CA PRO A 472 17.54 -24.24 8.01
C PRO A 472 16.75 -25.41 8.60
N SER A 473 15.47 -25.18 8.86
CA SER A 473 14.62 -26.09 9.62
C SER A 473 13.26 -26.22 8.94
N ALA A 474 12.44 -27.12 9.46
CA ALA A 474 11.03 -27.21 9.10
C ALA A 474 10.18 -26.78 10.29
N ARG A 475 9.09 -26.06 10.03
CA ARG A 475 8.08 -25.75 11.02
C ARG A 475 6.68 -25.96 10.46
N VAL A 476 5.77 -26.43 11.31
CA VAL A 476 4.36 -26.56 10.96
C VAL A 476 3.49 -26.11 12.11
N LEU A 477 2.36 -25.48 11.78
CA LEU A 477 1.34 -25.17 12.75
C LEU A 477 0.40 -26.38 12.86
N SER A 478 0.44 -27.06 14.00
CA SER A 478 -0.42 -28.20 14.31
C SER A 478 -1.64 -27.78 15.11
N SER A 479 -2.68 -28.59 15.07
CA SER A 479 -3.87 -28.42 15.90
C SER A 479 -4.27 -29.75 16.54
N ALA A 480 -4.74 -29.72 17.78
CA ALA A 480 -5.28 -30.91 18.41
C ALA A 480 -6.67 -31.18 17.83
N MET A 481 -6.81 -32.26 17.07
CA MET A 481 -8.10 -32.68 16.57
C MET A 481 -8.93 -33.26 17.71
N LYS A 482 -10.19 -32.81 17.85
CA LYS A 482 -11.22 -33.62 18.52
C LYS A 482 -11.73 -34.63 17.50
N LEU A 483 -11.01 -35.73 17.31
CA LEU A 483 -11.53 -36.85 16.54
C LEU A 483 -12.73 -37.43 17.31
N SER A 484 -13.95 -37.16 16.84
CA SER A 484 -15.02 -38.13 17.05
C SER A 484 -14.66 -39.30 16.14
N PHE A 485 -13.99 -40.30 16.69
CA PHE A 485 -13.65 -41.52 15.96
C PHE A 485 -14.96 -42.15 15.50
N ASP A 486 -15.29 -42.01 14.22
CA ASP A 486 -16.18 -42.94 13.56
C ASP A 486 -15.36 -44.21 13.32
N ASN A 487 -15.42 -45.14 14.28
CA ASN A 487 -14.59 -46.34 14.34
C ASN A 487 -14.68 -47.22 13.08
N GLU A 488 -15.66 -46.98 12.21
CA GLU A 488 -15.84 -47.71 10.96
C GLU A 488 -14.97 -47.20 9.79
N LYS A 489 -14.36 -46.02 9.89
CA LYS A 489 -13.43 -45.48 8.87
C LYS A 489 -12.10 -45.10 9.51
N GLY A 490 -11.23 -46.08 9.72
CA GLY A 490 -9.86 -45.90 10.22
C GLY A 490 -8.92 -45.11 9.29
N MET A 491 -9.37 -44.01 8.69
CA MET A 491 -8.55 -43.16 7.84
C MET A 491 -7.73 -42.18 8.68
N GLN A 492 -6.43 -42.21 8.47
CA GLN A 492 -5.52 -41.17 8.95
C GLN A 492 -5.86 -39.85 8.26
N TYR A 493 -6.12 -38.81 9.06
CA TYR A 493 -6.45 -37.49 8.54
C TYR A 493 -5.17 -36.66 8.35
N PHE A 494 -4.67 -36.63 7.10
CA PHE A 494 -3.67 -35.66 6.67
C PHE A 494 -4.37 -34.50 5.98
N VAL A 495 -4.07 -33.29 6.43
CA VAL A 495 -4.67 -32.07 5.87
C VAL A 495 -3.71 -31.49 4.82
N PRO A 496 -4.21 -31.10 3.64
CA PRO A 496 -3.34 -30.50 2.62
C PRO A 496 -2.68 -29.22 3.12
N LYS A 497 -1.47 -28.95 2.61
CA LYS A 497 -0.76 -27.69 2.88
C LYS A 497 -1.62 -26.49 2.51
N GLY A 498 -1.59 -25.45 3.33
CA GLY A 498 -2.36 -24.23 3.11
C GLY A 498 -3.80 -24.25 3.64
N ALA A 499 -4.28 -25.39 4.17
CA ALA A 499 -5.59 -25.45 4.80
C ALA A 499 -5.65 -24.56 6.06
N PRO A 500 -6.80 -23.94 6.37
CA PRO A 500 -7.00 -23.20 7.60
C PRO A 500 -6.88 -24.14 8.82
N ASN A 501 -6.20 -23.67 9.87
CA ASN A 501 -6.10 -24.37 11.15
C ASN A 501 -7.18 -23.84 12.10
N ASP A 502 -8.31 -24.54 12.17
CA ASP A 502 -9.47 -24.20 13.02
C ASP A 502 -9.55 -25.03 14.31
N GLY A 503 -8.59 -25.94 14.54
CA GLY A 503 -8.57 -26.81 15.70
C GLY A 503 -8.20 -26.12 17.02
N GLN A 504 -8.48 -26.80 18.13
CA GLN A 504 -8.13 -26.32 19.48
C GLN A 504 -6.64 -26.58 19.78
N ARG A 505 -6.06 -25.82 20.72
CA ARG A 505 -4.67 -25.99 21.19
C ARG A 505 -3.63 -25.97 20.06
N LEU A 506 -3.64 -24.88 19.29
CA LEU A 506 -2.64 -24.66 18.25
C LEU A 506 -1.22 -24.66 18.84
N SER A 507 -0.30 -25.33 18.16
CA SER A 507 1.12 -25.34 18.54
C SER A 507 2.02 -25.43 17.31
N TRP A 508 3.08 -24.63 17.31
CA TRP A 508 4.17 -24.73 16.35
C TRP A 508 5.04 -25.92 16.71
N TRP A 509 5.28 -26.78 15.73
CA TRP A 509 6.32 -27.80 15.79
C TRP A 509 7.51 -27.36 14.97
N TYR A 510 8.71 -27.56 15.51
CA TYR A 510 9.97 -27.31 14.82
C TYR A 510 10.77 -28.61 14.78
N TRP A 511 11.35 -28.89 13.62
CA TRP A 511 12.35 -29.93 13.45
C TRP A 511 13.61 -29.31 12.88
N ILE A 512 14.65 -29.29 13.72
CA ILE A 512 15.94 -28.70 13.40
C ILE A 512 16.91 -29.87 13.15
N PRO A 513 17.52 -29.97 11.97
CA PRO A 513 18.43 -31.07 11.68
C PRO A 513 19.74 -30.90 12.45
N CYS A 514 20.21 -31.97 13.10
CA CYS A 514 21.37 -31.93 13.98
C CYS A 514 22.59 -32.66 13.40
N GLN A 515 22.54 -33.99 13.38
CA GLN A 515 23.50 -34.84 12.70
C GLN A 515 22.73 -35.73 11.72
N THR A 516 23.43 -36.47 10.87
CA THR A 516 22.79 -37.38 9.91
C THR A 516 21.82 -38.32 10.63
N GLY A 517 20.53 -38.21 10.31
CA GLY A 517 19.47 -39.03 10.89
C GLY A 517 18.96 -38.60 12.28
N LEU A 518 19.40 -37.45 12.80
CA LEU A 518 19.00 -36.91 14.10
C LEU A 518 18.37 -35.52 13.99
N TRP A 519 17.30 -35.32 14.75
CA TRP A 519 16.47 -34.12 14.75
C TRP A 519 16.28 -33.59 16.16
N LEU A 520 16.41 -32.28 16.32
CA LEU A 520 15.92 -31.60 17.51
C LEU A 520 14.45 -31.23 17.26
N GLN A 521 13.57 -31.87 18.01
CA GLN A 521 12.12 -31.69 17.95
C GLN A 521 11.66 -30.79 19.09
N LEU A 522 10.98 -29.70 18.74
CA LEU A 522 10.43 -28.74 19.68
C LEU A 522 8.94 -28.51 19.40
N GLN A 523 8.15 -28.40 20.47
CA GLN A 523 6.76 -27.95 20.41
C GLN A 523 6.59 -26.65 21.20
N VAL A 524 6.05 -25.62 20.55
CA VAL A 524 5.71 -24.33 21.16
C VAL A 524 4.21 -24.07 21.03
N PRO A 525 3.43 -24.11 22.12
CA PRO A 525 2.04 -23.68 22.12
C PRO A 525 1.93 -22.22 21.66
N THR A 526 0.94 -21.88 20.83
CA THR A 526 0.82 -20.52 20.26
C THR A 526 0.48 -19.44 21.30
N GLN A 527 0.07 -19.85 22.51
CA GLN A 527 -0.11 -18.94 23.64
C GLN A 527 1.22 -18.54 24.31
N LYS A 528 2.31 -19.24 23.98
CA LYS A 528 3.67 -18.95 24.46
C LYS A 528 4.48 -18.30 23.35
N ARG A 529 5.45 -17.46 23.74
CA ARG A 529 6.38 -16.89 22.78
C ARG A 529 7.33 -17.95 22.25
N THR A 530 7.56 -17.92 20.94
CA THR A 530 8.54 -18.76 20.25
C THR A 530 9.96 -18.36 20.61
N VAL A 531 10.24 -17.05 20.69
CA VAL A 531 11.53 -16.54 21.15
C VAL A 531 11.64 -16.73 22.67
N GLY A 532 12.75 -17.32 23.13
CA GLY A 532 13.02 -17.62 24.53
C GLY A 532 13.53 -19.04 24.75
N THR A 533 13.54 -19.46 26.02
CA THR A 533 14.05 -20.77 26.43
C THR A 533 12.98 -21.86 26.32
N HIS A 534 13.33 -22.98 25.68
CA HIS A 534 12.46 -24.13 25.47
C HIS A 534 13.19 -25.44 25.72
N GLN A 535 12.39 -26.49 25.95
CA GLN A 535 12.86 -27.88 26.01
C GLN A 535 12.66 -28.53 24.64
N ALA A 536 13.66 -29.26 24.16
CA ALA A 536 13.61 -29.96 22.90
C ALA A 536 14.14 -31.39 23.02
N ASP A 537 13.54 -32.31 22.28
CA ASP A 537 13.92 -33.72 22.29
C ASP A 537 14.78 -34.04 21.08
N ILE A 538 15.77 -34.91 21.26
CA ILE A 538 16.51 -35.49 20.15
C ILE A 538 15.75 -36.73 19.67
N ARG A 539 15.44 -36.78 18.38
CA ARG A 539 14.69 -37.86 17.72
C ARG A 539 15.46 -38.40 16.53
N THR A 540 15.39 -39.71 16.32
CA THR A 540 15.92 -40.35 15.11
C THR A 540 14.93 -40.23 13.94
N ASP A 541 15.41 -40.41 12.70
CA ASP A 541 14.56 -40.48 11.50
C ASP A 541 13.36 -41.42 11.66
N ALA A 542 13.59 -42.61 12.25
CA ALA A 542 12.53 -43.59 12.50
C ALA A 542 11.49 -43.09 13.52
N GLN A 543 11.94 -42.40 14.58
CA GLN A 543 11.05 -41.84 15.59
C GLN A 543 10.22 -40.67 15.04
N VAL A 544 10.84 -39.80 14.24
CA VAL A 544 10.13 -38.69 13.57
C VAL A 544 9.11 -39.25 12.58
N SER A 545 9.47 -40.25 11.78
CA SER A 545 8.54 -40.89 10.83
C SER A 545 7.38 -41.57 11.54
N ALA A 546 7.63 -42.30 12.63
CA ALA A 546 6.57 -42.91 13.44
C ALA A 546 5.64 -41.84 14.05
N PHE A 547 6.19 -40.70 14.46
CA PHE A 547 5.43 -39.59 15.02
C PHE A 547 4.53 -38.90 13.98
N LEU A 548 5.07 -38.63 12.78
CA LEU A 548 4.33 -37.99 11.68
C LEU A 548 3.26 -38.93 11.09
N SER A 549 3.61 -40.19 10.84
CA SER A 549 2.70 -41.19 10.27
C SER A 549 1.53 -41.56 11.17
N ALA A 550 1.60 -41.22 12.47
CA ALA A 550 0.47 -41.36 13.37
C ALA A 550 -0.71 -40.43 13.00
N GLY A 551 -0.48 -39.37 12.22
CA GLY A 551 -1.55 -38.48 11.72
C GLY A 551 -2.21 -37.60 12.79
N ASN A 552 -1.64 -37.52 14.00
CA ASN A 552 -2.27 -36.84 15.14
C ASN A 552 -2.08 -35.32 15.15
N LEU A 553 -1.27 -34.78 14.25
CA LEU A 553 -0.90 -33.36 14.22
C LEU A 553 -1.83 -32.49 13.36
N ASN A 554 -2.69 -33.11 12.56
CA ASN A 554 -3.55 -32.43 11.59
C ASN A 554 -2.73 -31.58 10.59
N ILE A 555 -1.66 -32.16 10.03
CA ILE A 555 -0.75 -31.50 9.07
C ILE A 555 -0.60 -32.37 7.82
N GLY A 556 0.04 -31.82 6.78
CA GLY A 556 0.27 -32.52 5.51
C GLY A 556 1.52 -33.40 5.46
N LEU A 557 2.42 -33.32 6.45
CA LEU A 557 3.67 -34.09 6.49
C LEU A 557 3.44 -35.51 7.01
N LYS A 558 3.88 -36.52 6.25
CA LYS A 558 3.64 -37.94 6.54
C LYS A 558 4.84 -38.67 7.13
N ASP A 559 6.05 -38.28 6.75
CA ASP A 559 7.28 -38.96 7.13
C ASP A 559 8.48 -38.00 7.15
N VAL A 560 9.65 -38.54 7.54
CA VAL A 560 10.89 -37.76 7.62
C VAL A 560 11.44 -37.35 6.26
N ASP A 561 11.08 -38.04 5.17
CA ASP A 561 11.61 -37.70 3.85
C ASP A 561 10.92 -36.46 3.27
N GLU A 562 9.61 -36.31 3.50
CA GLU A 562 8.90 -35.06 3.25
C GLU A 562 9.49 -33.91 4.09
N LEU A 563 9.83 -34.17 5.36
CA LEU A 563 10.48 -33.20 6.25
C LEU A 563 11.87 -32.78 5.74
N LYS A 564 12.70 -33.74 5.30
CA LYS A 564 14.00 -33.47 4.64
C LYS A 564 13.81 -32.63 3.38
N GLY A 565 12.74 -32.88 2.62
CA GLY A 565 12.33 -32.06 1.47
C GLY A 565 12.11 -30.59 1.85
N VAL A 566 11.36 -30.34 2.92
CA VAL A 566 11.13 -28.97 3.45
C VAL A 566 12.44 -28.32 3.91
N VAL A 567 13.29 -29.04 4.64
CA VAL A 567 14.60 -28.52 5.10
C VAL A 567 15.52 -28.19 3.91
N ASN A 568 15.50 -28.99 2.85
CA ASN A 568 16.25 -28.71 1.63
C ASN A 568 15.77 -27.41 0.96
N LEU A 569 14.46 -27.14 0.95
CA LEU A 569 13.90 -25.87 0.48
C LEU A 569 14.29 -24.71 1.40
N SER A 570 14.23 -24.89 2.72
CA SER A 570 14.72 -23.90 3.69
C SER A 570 16.18 -23.54 3.45
N ARG A 571 17.03 -24.52 3.10
CA ARG A 571 18.44 -24.30 2.79
C ARG A 571 18.65 -23.46 1.54
N LYS A 572 17.91 -23.75 0.46
CA LYS A 572 17.94 -22.95 -0.77
C LYS A 572 17.46 -21.52 -0.52
N ALA A 573 16.36 -21.35 0.22
CA ALA A 573 15.85 -20.02 0.55
C ALA A 573 16.78 -19.22 1.47
N ARG A 574 17.53 -19.90 2.36
CA ARG A 574 18.57 -19.25 3.17
C ARG A 574 19.63 -18.59 2.30
N GLU A 575 20.03 -19.18 1.17
CA GLU A 575 21.04 -18.58 0.29
C GLU A 575 20.58 -17.21 -0.23
N SER A 576 19.32 -17.09 -0.66
CA SER A 576 18.72 -15.80 -1.02
C SER A 576 18.64 -14.83 0.15
N PHE A 577 18.28 -15.33 1.34
CA PHE A 577 18.23 -14.50 2.54
C PHE A 577 19.61 -13.96 2.93
N LEU A 578 20.66 -14.79 2.82
CA LEU A 578 22.05 -14.42 3.07
C LEU A 578 22.57 -13.41 2.06
N GLU A 579 22.25 -13.59 0.77
CA GLU A 579 22.60 -12.64 -0.28
C GLU A 579 22.09 -11.23 0.05
N LEU A 580 20.88 -11.12 0.61
CA LEU A 580 20.28 -9.84 1.01
C LEU A 580 20.87 -9.24 2.29
N LEU A 581 21.50 -10.04 3.14
CA LEU A 581 22.16 -9.56 4.35
C LEU A 581 23.52 -8.91 4.08
N GLY A 582 24.18 -9.29 2.98
CA GLY A 582 25.41 -8.65 2.49
C GLY A 582 26.66 -9.50 2.66
#